data_AF-A0A7N2R1C6-F1
#
_entry.id   AF-A0A7N2R1C6-F1
#
_cell.length_a   1.000
_cell.length_b   1.000
_cell.length_c   1.000
_cell.angle_alpha   90.00
_cell.angle_beta   90.00
_cell.angle_gamma   90.00
#
_symmetry.space_group_name_H-M   'P 1'
#
loop_
_entity.id
_entity.type
_entity.pdbx_description
1 polymer ?
#
loop_
_entity_poly.entity_id
_entity_poly.type
_entity_poly.pdbx_seq_one_letter_code
_entity_poly.pdbx_strand_id
1 'polypeptide(L)'
;MLYRDFNWKCNSNDNHRFLKSDSLANQHLLLCSGQYSMDNTALYFGYQTSREKFSVLWKQENVSVRYNLGKRKLYFCFSYLSEEYKLEISYENIWQIEQYRPHGQAKKFLLIQVSWLKH
;
A
#
# COMPACT_ATOMS: atom_id res chain seq x y z
N MET A 1 -5.16 -27.80 -6.61
CA MET A 1 -3.75 -27.43 -6.90
C MET A 1 -3.59 -25.95 -6.55
N LEU A 2 -2.54 -25.59 -5.82
CA LEU A 2 -2.45 -24.46 -4.88
C LEU A 2 -2.71 -23.06 -5.48
N TYR A 3 -3.79 -22.40 -5.07
CA TYR A 3 -4.03 -20.98 -5.35
C TYR A 3 -3.29 -20.15 -4.29
N ARG A 4 -2.30 -19.34 -4.71
CA ARG A 4 -1.48 -18.52 -3.80
C ARG A 4 -2.11 -17.15 -3.62
N ASP A 5 -2.46 -16.83 -2.38
CA ASP A 5 -2.73 -15.46 -1.96
C ASP A 5 -1.47 -14.61 -2.19
N PHE A 6 -1.63 -13.48 -2.87
CA PHE A 6 -0.55 -12.53 -3.07
C PHE A 6 -0.65 -11.43 -2.01
N ASN A 7 0.47 -11.14 -1.35
CA ASN A 7 0.53 -10.28 -0.18
C ASN A 7 1.55 -9.16 -0.44
N TRP A 8 1.18 -7.90 -0.17
CA TRP A 8 2.02 -6.74 -0.47
C TRP A 8 2.33 -6.00 0.83
N LYS A 9 3.54 -5.48 0.98
CA LYS A 9 3.96 -4.70 2.15
C LYS A 9 4.44 -3.32 1.73
N CYS A 10 3.99 -2.31 2.46
CA CYS A 10 4.37 -0.92 2.28
C CYS A 10 5.03 -0.42 3.57
N ASN A 11 6.29 0.03 3.54
CA ASN A 11 6.98 0.51 4.75
C ASN A 11 6.61 1.97 5.04
N SER A 12 5.64 2.22 5.92
CA SER A 12 5.34 3.58 6.40
C SER A 12 6.30 3.93 7.52
N ASN A 13 7.26 4.82 7.27
CA ASN A 13 8.21 5.26 8.29
C ASN A 13 7.58 6.17 9.39
N ASP A 14 6.28 6.45 9.36
CA ASP A 14 5.68 7.43 10.27
C ASP A 14 4.92 6.81 11.46
N ASN A 15 5.44 7.12 12.64
CA ASN A 15 4.65 7.16 13.87
C ASN A 15 3.89 8.49 13.86
N HIS A 16 2.56 8.45 13.71
CA HIS A 16 1.54 9.30 14.36
C HIS A 16 0.26 9.35 13.52
N ARG A 17 -0.86 9.30 14.24
CA ARG A 17 -2.23 9.27 13.75
C ARG A 17 -2.62 10.64 13.18
N PHE A 18 -3.46 10.63 12.14
CA PHE A 18 -4.14 11.78 11.51
C PHE A 18 -3.22 12.78 10.80
N LEU A 19 -3.36 12.82 9.47
CA LEU A 19 -2.81 13.88 8.62
C LEU A 19 -3.56 15.17 8.91
N LYS A 20 -2.96 16.05 9.72
CA LYS A 20 -3.32 17.47 9.78
C LYS A 20 -2.28 18.19 8.94
N SER A 21 -2.69 18.90 7.88
CA SER A 21 -1.78 19.74 7.08
C SER A 21 -2.02 21.23 7.35
N ASP A 22 -1.02 22.07 7.11
CA ASP A 22 -1.00 23.49 7.54
C ASP A 22 -1.25 24.49 6.39
N SER A 23 -2.25 24.25 5.53
CA SER A 23 -2.63 25.23 4.49
C SER A 23 -4.11 25.17 4.12
N LEU A 24 -4.86 26.21 4.49
CA LEU A 24 -6.34 26.27 4.46
C LEU A 24 -6.96 26.29 3.05
N ALA A 25 -6.25 26.71 2.01
CA ALA A 25 -6.84 26.87 0.67
C ALA A 25 -6.84 25.57 -0.16
N ASN A 26 -5.79 24.75 -0.06
CA ASN A 26 -5.67 23.48 -0.80
C ASN A 26 -6.34 22.30 -0.06
N GLN A 27 -6.61 22.45 1.25
CA GLN A 27 -7.29 21.42 2.05
C GLN A 27 -8.75 21.19 1.65
N HIS A 28 -9.49 22.25 1.28
CA HIS A 28 -10.92 22.13 0.99
C HIS A 28 -11.19 21.28 -0.25
N LEU A 29 -10.31 21.31 -1.26
CA LEU A 29 -10.44 20.51 -2.50
C LEU A 29 -9.99 19.04 -2.31
N LEU A 30 -8.98 18.80 -1.47
CA LEU A 30 -8.50 17.45 -1.15
C LEU A 30 -9.46 16.70 -0.21
N LEU A 31 -10.06 17.40 0.76
CA LEU A 31 -11.07 16.83 1.67
C LEU A 31 -12.39 16.50 0.94
N CYS A 32 -12.85 17.35 0.00
CA CYS A 32 -14.07 17.08 -0.78
C CYS A 32 -13.89 15.98 -1.85
N SER A 33 -12.67 15.72 -2.32
CA SER A 33 -12.39 14.65 -3.30
C SER A 33 -12.05 13.30 -2.67
N GLY A 34 -11.82 13.25 -1.36
CA GLY A 34 -11.44 12.04 -0.63
C GLY A 34 -10.13 11.43 -1.13
N GLN A 35 -9.22 12.25 -1.65
CA GLN A 35 -7.94 11.81 -2.21
C GLN A 35 -6.81 11.99 -1.19
N TYR A 36 -6.05 10.93 -0.97
CA TYR A 36 -4.90 10.90 -0.06
C TYR A 36 -3.68 10.36 -0.79
N SER A 37 -2.49 10.87 -0.48
CA SER A 37 -1.23 10.39 -1.05
C SER A 37 -0.15 10.24 0.02
N MET A 38 0.73 9.25 -0.19
CA MET A 38 1.93 9.01 0.60
C MET A 38 3.07 8.73 -0.39
N ASP A 39 4.12 9.54 -0.34
CA ASP A 39 5.24 9.45 -1.29
C ASP A 39 6.47 8.80 -0.66
N ASN A 40 7.49 8.56 -1.49
CA ASN A 40 8.79 8.03 -1.08
C ASN A 40 8.71 6.74 -0.24
N THR A 41 7.79 5.85 -0.62
CA THR A 41 7.59 4.60 0.12
C THR A 41 8.23 3.41 -0.60
N ALA A 42 8.64 2.39 0.16
CA ALA A 42 9.08 1.13 -0.39
C ALA A 42 7.93 0.12 -0.46
N LEU A 43 7.67 -0.41 -1.66
CA LEU A 43 6.71 -1.47 -1.93
C LEU A 43 7.43 -2.82 -2.06
N TYR A 44 6.92 -3.83 -1.36
CA TYR A 44 7.41 -5.20 -1.41
C TYR A 44 6.27 -6.10 -1.86
N PHE A 45 6.41 -6.71 -3.03
CA PHE A 45 5.48 -7.68 -3.57
C PHE A 45 5.98 -9.09 -3.27
N GLY A 46 5.11 -9.97 -2.80
CA GLY A 46 5.50 -11.31 -2.40
C GLY A 46 4.37 -12.17 -1.88
N TYR A 47 4.74 -13.16 -1.06
CA TYR A 47 3.79 -14.05 -0.40
C TYR A 47 4.26 -14.37 1.02
N GLN A 48 3.29 -14.68 1.88
CA GLN A 48 3.58 -15.04 3.26
C GLN A 48 3.84 -16.55 3.35
N THR A 49 5.00 -16.95 3.87
CA THR A 49 5.37 -18.36 4.07
C THR A 49 5.03 -18.84 5.47
N SER A 50 4.98 -17.94 6.43
CA SER A 50 4.44 -18.17 7.78
C SER A 50 3.96 -16.84 8.38
N ARG A 51 3.28 -16.87 9.52
CA ARG A 51 2.81 -15.64 10.20
C ARG A 51 3.90 -14.56 10.33
N GLU A 52 5.15 -14.98 10.51
CA GLU A 52 6.30 -14.10 10.75
C GLU A 52 7.26 -14.01 9.56
N LYS A 53 7.05 -14.80 8.50
CA LYS A 53 7.96 -14.86 7.34
C LYS A 53 7.24 -14.45 6.07
N PHE A 54 7.85 -13.51 5.37
CA PHE A 54 7.38 -13.00 4.10
C PHE A 54 8.49 -13.12 3.07
N SER A 55 8.20 -13.84 2.00
CA SER A 55 9.10 -14.01 0.88
C SER A 55 8.85 -12.90 -0.13
N VAL A 56 9.82 -12.01 -0.29
CA VAL A 56 9.79 -10.91 -1.26
C VAL A 56 10.13 -11.48 -2.63
N LEU A 57 9.22 -11.30 -3.59
CA LEU A 57 9.45 -11.62 -5.01
C LEU A 57 9.97 -10.41 -5.78
N TRP A 58 9.48 -9.22 -5.44
CA TRP A 58 9.86 -7.98 -6.07
C TRP A 58 9.79 -6.82 -5.08
N LYS A 59 10.67 -5.83 -5.24
CA LYS A 59 10.75 -4.65 -4.39
C LYS A 59 10.95 -3.42 -5.27
N GLN A 60 10.29 -2.33 -4.89
CA GLN A 60 10.49 -1.03 -5.51
C GLN A 60 10.55 0.08 -4.46
N GLU A 61 11.46 1.03 -4.65
CA GLU A 61 11.58 2.24 -3.84
C GLU A 61 10.97 3.44 -4.57
N ASN A 62 10.84 4.56 -3.87
CA ASN A 62 10.27 5.81 -4.39
C ASN A 62 8.85 5.63 -4.96
N VAL A 63 8.04 4.80 -4.31
CA VAL A 63 6.64 4.56 -4.69
C VAL A 63 5.75 5.64 -4.09
N SER A 64 4.88 6.22 -4.92
CA SER A 64 3.77 7.08 -4.51
C SER A 64 2.51 6.22 -4.36
N VAL A 65 1.97 6.14 -3.15
CA VAL A 65 0.71 5.47 -2.85
C VAL A 65 -0.39 6.50 -2.84
N ARG A 66 -1.39 6.33 -3.71
CA ARG A 66 -2.55 7.22 -3.77
C ARG A 66 -3.82 6.44 -3.46
N TYR A 67 -4.67 7.03 -2.64
CA TYR A 67 -5.97 6.50 -2.30
C TYR A 67 -7.05 7.48 -2.74
N ASN A 68 -8.13 6.96 -3.34
CA ASN A 68 -9.32 7.74 -3.62
C ASN A 68 -10.53 7.06 -2.98
N LEU A 69 -11.09 7.69 -1.95
CA LEU A 69 -12.22 7.20 -1.17
C LEU A 69 -13.46 6.99 -2.06
N GLY A 70 -13.74 7.93 -2.98
CA GLY A 70 -14.89 7.83 -3.89
C GLY A 70 -14.77 6.69 -4.90
N LYS A 71 -13.55 6.38 -5.36
CA LYS A 71 -13.31 5.28 -6.30
C LYS A 71 -13.06 3.93 -5.61
N ARG A 72 -12.86 3.91 -4.29
CA ARG A 72 -12.49 2.73 -3.49
C ARG A 72 -11.30 1.98 -4.12
N LYS A 73 -10.28 2.72 -4.53
CA LYS A 73 -9.08 2.19 -5.21
C LYS A 73 -7.80 2.69 -4.57
N LEU A 74 -6.83 1.79 -4.44
CA LEU A 74 -5.44 2.10 -4.13
C LEU A 74 -4.61 2.08 -5.41
N TYR A 75 -3.75 3.07 -5.55
CA TYR A 75 -2.82 3.20 -6.66
C TYR A 75 -1.39 3.23 -6.11
N PHE A 76 -0.50 2.45 -6.70
CA PHE A 76 0.93 2.50 -6.44
C PHE A 76 1.61 2.95 -7.73
N CYS A 77 2.12 4.17 -7.74
CA CYS A 77 2.80 4.76 -8.88
C CYS A 77 4.31 4.76 -8.63
N PHE A 78 5.10 4.29 -9.60
CA PHE A 78 6.55 4.22 -9.48
C PHE A 78 7.21 4.21 -10.85
N SER A 79 8.47 4.63 -10.92
CA SER A 79 9.28 4.51 -12.14
C SER A 79 10.15 3.26 -12.08
N TYR A 80 10.22 2.51 -13.16
CA TYR A 80 11.07 1.34 -13.31
C TYR A 80 11.66 1.30 -14.72
N LEU A 81 12.98 1.13 -14.85
CA LEU A 81 13.68 1.16 -16.15
C LEU A 81 13.33 2.39 -17.01
N SER A 82 13.25 3.57 -16.38
CA SER A 82 12.88 4.85 -16.99
C SER A 82 11.42 4.97 -17.48
N GLU A 83 10.59 3.96 -17.24
CA GLU A 83 9.16 3.98 -17.56
C GLU A 83 8.32 4.19 -16.29
N GLU A 84 7.20 4.90 -16.42
CA GLU A 84 6.25 5.08 -15.32
C GLU A 84 5.20 3.98 -15.29
N TYR A 85 5.05 3.34 -14.14
CA TYR A 85 4.09 2.28 -13.90
C TYR A 85 3.08 2.68 -12.84
N LYS A 86 1.87 2.14 -13.00
CA LYS A 86 0.78 2.28 -12.04
C LYS A 86 0.16 0.91 -11.77
N LEU A 87 0.23 0.48 -10.53
CA LEU A 87 -0.45 -0.71 -10.04
C LEU A 87 -1.73 -0.29 -9.29
N GLU A 88 -2.87 -0.84 -9.70
CA GLU A 88 -4.19 -0.49 -9.18
C GLU A 88 -4.82 -1.68 -8.45
N ILE A 89 -5.30 -1.46 -7.22
CA ILE A 89 -6.07 -2.44 -6.45
C ILE A 89 -7.43 -1.84 -6.10
N SER A 90 -8.50 -2.57 -6.41
CA SER A 90 -9.85 -2.26 -5.93
C SER A 90 -10.03 -2.77 -4.50
N TYR A 91 -10.75 -2.04 -3.66
CA TYR A 91 -11.05 -2.48 -2.29
C TYR A 91 -11.78 -3.81 -2.26
N GLU A 92 -12.56 -4.11 -3.29
CA GLU A 92 -13.31 -5.36 -3.44
C GLU A 92 -12.39 -6.58 -3.60
N ASN A 93 -11.14 -6.37 -4.03
CA ASN A 93 -10.13 -7.42 -4.13
C ASN A 93 -9.25 -7.51 -2.88
N ILE A 94 -9.38 -6.57 -1.95
CA ILE A 94 -8.58 -6.57 -0.72
C ILE A 94 -9.27 -7.50 0.28
N TRP A 95 -8.59 -8.59 0.60
CA TRP A 95 -9.04 -9.53 1.61
C TRP A 95 -8.83 -8.99 3.03
N GLN A 96 -7.63 -8.49 3.30
CA GLN A 96 -7.28 -7.96 4.62
C GLN A 96 -6.16 -6.92 4.52
N ILE A 97 -6.19 -5.97 5.46
CA ILE A 97 -5.15 -4.97 5.66
C ILE A 97 -4.72 -5.03 7.12
N GLU A 98 -3.43 -5.20 7.37
CA GLU A 98 -2.87 -5.30 8.72
C GLU A 98 -1.62 -4.44 8.88
N GLN A 99 -1.38 -3.95 10.10
CA GLN A 99 -0.08 -3.40 10.45
C GLN A 99 0.85 -4.54 10.88
N TYR A 100 1.75 -4.92 9.98
CA TYR A 100 2.73 -5.97 10.20
C TYR A 100 4.04 -5.41 10.78
N ARG A 101 4.55 -6.03 11.84
CA ARG A 101 5.89 -5.76 12.38
C ARG A 101 6.67 -7.08 12.45
N PRO A 102 7.68 -7.27 11.60
CA PRO A 102 8.54 -8.45 11.70
C PRO A 102 9.23 -8.48 13.06
N HIS A 103 9.30 -9.66 13.68
CA HIS A 103 9.96 -9.84 14.96
C HIS A 103 11.42 -9.39 14.89
N GLY A 104 11.87 -8.62 15.88
CA GLY A 104 13.23 -8.06 15.93
C GLY A 104 13.50 -6.89 14.98
N GLN A 105 12.50 -6.37 14.25
CA GLN A 105 12.64 -5.19 13.40
C GLN A 105 11.83 -4.00 13.93
N ALA A 106 12.45 -2.81 13.92
CA ALA A 106 11.77 -1.57 14.33
C ALA A 106 10.77 -1.05 13.27
N LYS A 107 10.97 -1.44 12.00
CA LYS A 107 10.16 -0.97 10.87
C LYS A 107 8.77 -1.58 10.88
N LYS A 108 7.77 -0.76 10.54
CA LYS A 108 6.36 -1.16 10.46
C LYS A 108 5.94 -1.20 9.00
N PHE A 109 5.21 -2.23 8.64
CA PHE A 109 4.71 -2.42 7.30
C PHE A 109 3.19 -2.41 7.33
N LEU A 110 2.57 -1.78 6.33
CA LEU A 110 1.19 -2.02 6.00
C LEU A 110 1.14 -3.22 5.07
N LEU A 111 0.59 -4.33 5.54
CA LEU A 111 0.38 -5.56 4.80
C LEU A 111 -1.02 -5.52 4.16
N ILE A 112 -1.09 -5.62 2.84
CA ILE A 112 -2.34 -5.73 2.08
C ILE A 112 -2.35 -7.10 1.43
N GLN A 113 -3.39 -7.88 1.69
CA GLN A 113 -3.55 -9.21 1.11
C GLN A 113 -4.73 -9.16 0.16
N VAL A 114 -4.53 -9.66 -1.05
CA VAL A 114 -5.55 -9.62 -2.11
C VAL A 114 -6.11 -11.01 -2.36
N SER A 115 -7.44 -11.11 -2.44
CA SER A 115 -8.14 -12.34 -2.84
C SER A 115 -8.48 -12.25 -4.33
N TRP A 116 -7.99 -13.20 -5.13
CA TRP A 116 -8.32 -13.30 -6.55
C TRP A 116 -9.59 -14.13 -6.82
N LEU A 117 -10.32 -14.54 -5.78
CA LEU A 117 -11.59 -15.26 -5.91
C LEU A 117 -12.73 -14.29 -6.16
N LYS A 118 -13.32 -14.34 -7.36
CA LYS A 118 -14.70 -13.88 -7.58
C LYS A 118 -15.60 -15.12 -7.48
N HIS A 119 -16.62 -15.06 -6.62
CA HIS A 119 -17.79 -15.94 -6.70
C HIS A 119 -18.65 -15.57 -7.91
#